data_AF-A0AAW1BKH6-F1
#
_entry.id   AF-A0AAW1BKH6-F1
#
_cell.length_a   1.000
_cell.length_b   1.000
_cell.length_c   1.000
_cell.angle_alpha   90.00
_cell.angle_beta   90.00
_cell.angle_gamma   90.00
#
_symmetry.space_group_name_H-M   'P 1'
#
loop_
_entity.id
_entity.type
_entity.pdbx_description
1 polymer ?
#
loop_
_entity_poly.entity_id
_entity_poly.type
_entity_poly.pdbx_seq_one_letter_code
_entity_poly.pdbx_strand_id
1 'polypeptide(L)'
;MEHHYGERIPMQRYFSAVRNMEQTVMFPSLLQGVSLEDQDDPAGVNSGMERSCDRDLYHYYTLLKSVKSTVESGLPPLNDKSLRSKEEEEEAKEKTDLEGLVRYHISGLYHVLAQLTSRANTVTSRYNEILGQINQNGISFRW
;
A
#
# COMPACT_ATOMS: atom_id res chain seq x y z
N MET A 1 -4.89 20.79 -21.64
CA MET A 1 -4.85 19.32 -21.67
C MET A 1 -4.53 18.86 -20.26
N GLU A 2 -5.56 18.42 -19.54
CA GLU A 2 -5.46 17.97 -18.17
C GLU A 2 -4.75 16.61 -18.11
N HIS A 3 -3.68 16.52 -17.33
CA HIS A 3 -3.05 15.23 -17.04
C HIS A 3 -3.36 14.82 -15.60
N HIS A 4 -4.43 14.02 -15.50
CA HIS A 4 -4.81 13.23 -14.34
C HIS A 4 -3.70 12.23 -13.95
N TYR A 5 -2.73 12.63 -13.12
CA TYR A 5 -1.71 11.69 -12.62
C TYR A 5 -1.27 11.93 -11.17
N GLY A 6 -2.07 12.60 -10.33
CA GLY A 6 -1.69 12.93 -8.94
C GLY A 6 -1.41 11.72 -8.04
N GLU A 7 -2.17 10.62 -8.18
CA GLU A 7 -2.07 9.47 -7.26
C GLU A 7 -1.02 8.41 -7.62
N ARG A 8 -0.55 8.35 -8.88
CA ARG A 8 0.49 7.37 -9.26
C ARG A 8 1.90 7.84 -8.96
N ILE A 9 2.11 9.14 -8.75
CA ILE A 9 3.43 9.73 -8.55
C ILE A 9 4.11 9.19 -7.29
N PRO A 10 3.46 9.07 -6.11
CA PRO A 10 4.14 8.62 -4.89
C PRO A 10 4.63 7.17 -4.98
N MET A 11 3.77 6.23 -5.41
CA MET A 11 4.16 4.82 -5.53
C MET A 11 5.23 4.61 -6.61
N GLN A 12 5.13 5.28 -7.75
CA GLN A 12 6.15 5.17 -8.81
C GLN A 12 7.51 5.73 -8.36
N ARG A 13 7.52 6.86 -7.63
CA ARG A 13 8.75 7.43 -7.06
C ARG A 13 9.36 6.48 -6.04
N TYR A 14 8.54 5.90 -5.17
CA TYR A 14 8.97 4.90 -4.20
C TYR A 14 9.61 3.69 -4.90
N PHE A 15 8.94 3.07 -5.89
CA PHE A 15 9.50 1.94 -6.62
C PHE A 15 10.79 2.28 -7.36
N SER A 16 10.87 3.49 -7.92
CA SER A 16 12.08 3.96 -8.60
C SER A 16 13.25 4.09 -7.62
N ALA A 17 13.01 4.65 -6.43
CA ALA A 17 14.01 4.76 -5.37
C ALA A 17 14.47 3.38 -4.86
N VAL A 18 13.53 2.46 -4.59
CA VAL A 18 13.86 1.11 -4.13
C VAL A 18 14.62 0.33 -5.21
N ARG A 19 14.24 0.47 -6.49
CA ARG A 19 14.98 -0.14 -7.61
C ARG A 19 16.40 0.41 -7.71
N ASN A 20 16.57 1.72 -7.60
CA ASN A 20 17.90 2.33 -7.60
C ASN A 20 18.75 1.86 -6.41
N MET A 21 18.17 1.76 -5.22
CA MET A 21 18.80 1.17 -4.04
C MET A 21 19.25 -0.27 -4.31
N GLU A 22 18.39 -1.12 -4.85
CA GLU A 22 18.71 -2.53 -5.18
C GLU A 22 19.84 -2.66 -6.20
N GLN A 23 19.92 -1.75 -7.18
CA GLN A 23 20.99 -1.74 -8.19
C GLN A 23 22.32 -1.20 -7.65
N THR A 24 22.27 -0.33 -6.65
CA THR A 24 23.46 0.33 -6.07
C THR A 24 24.07 -0.50 -4.95
N VAL A 25 23.24 -1.11 -4.10
CA VAL A 25 23.68 -1.90 -2.94
C VAL A 25 24.07 -3.31 -3.38
N MET A 26 25.31 -3.46 -3.83
CA MET A 26 25.86 -4.74 -4.31
C MET A 26 26.15 -5.75 -3.19
N PHE A 27 26.45 -5.26 -1.98
CA PHE A 27 26.77 -6.09 -0.82
C PHE A 27 25.95 -5.63 0.40
N PRO A 28 24.67 -6.05 0.54
CA PRO A 28 23.78 -5.57 1.60
C PRO A 28 24.28 -5.87 3.02
N SER A 29 25.10 -6.91 3.19
CA SER A 29 25.69 -7.25 4.50
C SER A 29 26.57 -6.13 5.06
N LEU A 30 27.10 -5.24 4.22
CA LEU A 30 27.88 -4.09 4.67
C LEU A 30 27.03 -3.03 5.40
N LEU A 31 25.70 -3.13 5.31
CA LEU A 31 24.76 -2.24 5.99
C LEU A 31 24.43 -2.71 7.41
N GLN A 32 24.87 -3.92 7.80
CA GLN A 32 24.62 -4.48 9.13
C GLN A 32 25.41 -3.72 10.19
N GLY A 33 24.75 -3.35 11.28
CA GLY A 33 25.36 -2.56 12.36
C GLY A 33 25.69 -1.11 12.00
N VAL A 34 25.34 -0.64 10.80
CA VAL A 34 25.43 0.77 10.41
C VAL A 34 24.15 1.47 10.83
N SER A 35 24.26 2.45 11.73
CA SER A 35 23.13 3.28 12.13
C SER A 35 22.71 4.20 10.99
N LEU A 36 21.41 4.46 10.89
CA LEU A 36 20.90 5.57 10.10
C LEU A 36 21.28 6.85 10.85
N GLU A 37 22.47 7.41 10.60
CA GLU A 37 22.84 8.72 11.13
C GLU A 37 21.80 9.74 10.65
N ASP A 38 21.21 10.48 11.59
CA ASP A 38 20.22 11.52 11.30
C ASP A 38 20.79 12.45 10.22
N GLN A 39 20.17 12.48 9.05
CA GLN A 39 20.41 13.58 8.13
C GLN A 39 20.02 14.85 8.86
N ASP A 40 21.01 15.72 9.09
CA ASP A 40 20.92 17.03 9.72
C ASP A 40 19.54 17.66 9.61
N ASP A 41 18.78 17.60 10.71
CA ASP A 41 17.70 18.56 10.95
C ASP A 41 18.39 19.88 11.36
N PRO A 42 18.31 20.97 10.57
CA PRO A 42 18.99 22.23 10.90
C PRO A 42 18.40 22.94 12.14
N ALA A 43 17.44 22.35 12.83
CA ALA A 43 16.86 22.87 14.07
C ALA A 43 17.42 22.13 15.29
N GLY A 44 18.66 22.46 15.66
CA GLY A 44 19.28 21.96 16.88
C GLY A 44 18.46 22.27 18.13
N VAL A 45 17.95 21.23 18.78
CA VAL A 45 17.66 21.25 20.22
C VAL A 45 18.14 19.93 20.82
N ASN A 46 19.13 20.05 21.70
CA ASN A 46 19.62 19.01 22.56
C ASN A 46 18.47 18.23 23.22
N SER A 47 18.35 16.93 22.92
CA SER A 47 17.90 15.99 23.93
C SER A 47 18.97 14.92 24.08
N GLY A 48 19.59 14.88 25.27
CA GLY A 48 20.32 13.72 25.72
C GLY A 48 19.30 12.61 25.87
N MET A 49 19.12 11.81 24.82
CA MET A 49 18.17 10.72 24.80
C MET A 49 18.91 9.49 24.28
N GLU A 50 18.96 8.49 25.15
CA GLU A 50 19.31 7.10 24.91
C GLU A 50 19.40 6.75 23.42
N ARG A 51 20.64 6.45 22.98
CA ARG A 51 21.00 6.19 21.58
C ARG A 51 19.89 5.37 20.91
N SER A 52 19.29 5.96 19.88
CA SER A 52 18.40 5.31 18.91
C SER A 52 19.16 4.22 18.14
N CYS A 53 19.62 3.18 18.84
CA CYS A 53 20.03 1.91 18.30
C CYS A 53 18.80 1.02 18.35
N ASP A 54 18.20 0.73 17.21
CA ASP A 54 17.50 -0.55 17.13
C ASP A 54 17.49 -1.11 15.70
N ARG A 55 17.49 -0.26 14.68
CA ARG A 55 17.41 -0.74 13.28
C ARG A 55 18.56 -0.20 12.45
N ASP A 56 19.43 -1.12 12.04
CA ASP A 56 20.53 -0.82 11.13
C ASP A 56 20.02 -0.57 9.70
N LEU A 57 20.88 -0.02 8.84
CA LEU A 57 20.55 0.22 7.44
C LEU A 57 20.15 -1.06 6.69
N TYR A 58 20.64 -2.23 7.12
CA TYR A 58 20.25 -3.51 6.55
C TYR A 58 18.77 -3.85 6.83
N HIS A 59 18.28 -3.55 8.04
CA HIS A 59 16.87 -3.67 8.38
C HIS A 59 16.01 -2.78 7.49
N TYR A 60 16.38 -1.50 7.32
CA TYR A 60 15.66 -0.58 6.44
C TYR A 60 15.69 -1.02 4.97
N TYR A 61 16.84 -1.50 4.47
CA TYR A 61 16.98 -2.07 3.14
C TYR A 61 15.99 -3.22 2.93
N THR A 62 15.88 -4.13 3.91
CA THR A 62 14.98 -5.28 3.84
C THR A 62 13.51 -4.88 3.92
N LEU A 63 13.16 -3.96 4.83
CA LEU A 63 11.82 -3.40 4.96
C LEU A 63 11.32 -2.76 3.64
N LEU A 64 12.15 -1.90 3.04
CA LEU A 64 11.81 -1.23 1.78
C LEU A 64 11.62 -2.25 0.64
N LYS A 65 12.36 -3.35 0.61
CA LYS A 65 12.14 -4.41 -0.38
C LYS A 65 10.86 -5.20 -0.12
N SER A 66 10.57 -5.51 1.14
CA SER A 66 9.35 -6.24 1.52
C SER A 66 8.10 -5.46 1.16
N VAL A 67 8.08 -4.16 1.45
CA VAL A 67 6.97 -3.26 1.09
C VAL A 67 6.80 -3.18 -0.42
N LYS A 68 7.88 -3.00 -1.20
CA LYS A 68 7.81 -3.04 -2.67
C LYS A 68 7.20 -4.35 -3.17
N SER A 69 7.67 -5.49 -2.68
CA SER A 69 7.14 -6.81 -3.05
C SER A 69 5.66 -6.96 -2.69
N THR A 70 5.25 -6.46 -1.52
CA THR A 70 3.85 -6.45 -1.05
C THR A 70 2.94 -5.68 -2.01
N VAL A 71 3.40 -4.52 -2.48
CA VAL A 71 2.60 -3.66 -3.38
C VAL A 71 2.60 -4.23 -4.81
N GLU A 72 3.73 -4.73 -5.31
CA GLU A 72 3.85 -5.29 -6.66
C GLU A 72 3.09 -6.62 -6.82
N SER A 73 3.07 -7.46 -5.78
CA SER A 73 2.42 -8.78 -5.85
C SER A 73 0.90 -8.72 -5.80
N GLY A 74 0.31 -7.61 -5.34
CA GLY A 74 -1.13 -7.48 -5.17
C GLY A 74 -1.65 -8.48 -4.14
N LEU A 75 -1.70 -8.09 -2.87
CA LEU A 75 -2.09 -9.02 -1.81
C LEU A 75 -3.47 -9.65 -2.04
N PRO A 76 -3.65 -10.96 -1.81
CA PRO A 76 -4.97 -11.54 -1.67
C PRO A 76 -5.68 -10.91 -0.45
N PRO A 77 -7.02 -10.78 -0.49
CA PRO A 77 -7.78 -10.12 0.56
C PRO A 77 -7.54 -10.80 1.91
N LEU A 78 -7.15 -10.01 2.92
CA LEU A 78 -6.99 -10.47 4.28
C LEU A 78 -8.36 -10.92 4.81
N ASN A 79 -8.46 -12.15 5.31
CA ASN A 79 -9.67 -12.67 5.94
C ASN A 79 -9.84 -11.97 7.31
N ASP A 80 -11.00 -11.34 7.55
CA ASP A 80 -11.32 -10.46 8.71
C ASP A 80 -11.23 -11.08 10.11
N LYS A 81 -10.70 -12.29 10.26
CA LYS A 81 -10.75 -13.09 11.49
C LYS A 81 -9.62 -12.79 12.48
N SER A 82 -8.62 -11.99 12.11
CA SER A 82 -7.36 -11.88 12.85
C SER A 82 -7.16 -10.57 13.64
N LEU A 83 -8.17 -9.70 13.73
CA LEU A 83 -8.01 -8.37 14.34
C LEU A 83 -8.61 -8.22 15.74
N ARG A 84 -8.94 -9.33 16.43
CA ARG A 84 -9.64 -9.26 17.73
C ARG A 84 -8.84 -9.73 18.94
N SER A 85 -7.50 -9.64 18.91
CA SER A 85 -6.68 -9.99 20.07
C SER A 85 -5.30 -9.32 20.04
N LYS A 86 -5.21 -8.03 20.37
CA LYS A 86 -4.05 -7.44 21.05
C LYS A 86 -4.30 -5.96 21.36
N GLU A 87 -5.14 -5.74 22.36
CA GLU A 87 -4.99 -4.59 23.25
C GLU A 87 -4.10 -5.08 24.40
N GLU A 88 -3.23 -4.22 24.95
CA GLU A 88 -2.19 -4.48 25.96
C GLU A 88 -0.76 -4.75 25.42
N GLU A 89 -0.08 -3.68 25.02
CA GLU A 89 1.30 -3.33 25.45
C GLU A 89 1.65 -1.94 24.88
N GLU A 90 1.60 -0.94 25.76
CA GLU A 90 1.90 0.47 25.50
C GLU A 90 3.41 0.77 25.57
N GLU A 91 3.80 1.86 24.90
CA GLU A 91 5.05 2.63 25.07
C GLU A 91 6.38 2.01 24.57
N ALA A 92 6.48 1.85 23.24
CA ALA A 92 7.74 1.91 22.44
C ALA A 92 7.51 1.61 20.95
N LYS A 93 6.29 1.20 20.56
CA LYS A 93 5.96 0.76 19.19
C LYS A 93 5.52 1.90 18.26
N GLU A 94 5.58 3.14 18.74
CA GLU A 94 5.13 4.35 18.04
C GLU A 94 6.22 4.95 17.12
N LYS A 95 6.98 4.10 16.43
CA LYS A 95 7.59 4.43 15.13
C LYS A 95 7.00 3.46 14.11
N THR A 96 5.69 3.64 13.92
CA THR A 96 4.78 3.01 12.96
C THR A 96 5.36 1.83 12.16
N ASP A 97 4.78 0.64 12.33
CA ASP A 97 4.98 -0.49 11.41
C ASP A 97 4.45 -0.12 10.02
N LEU A 98 5.28 0.59 9.25
CA LEU A 98 4.94 1.11 7.92
C LEU A 98 4.55 -0.01 6.97
N GLU A 99 5.18 -1.19 7.10
CA GLU A 99 4.83 -2.36 6.31
C GLU A 99 3.43 -2.87 6.66
N GLY A 100 3.11 -3.02 7.94
CA GLY A 100 1.76 -3.35 8.40
C GLY A 100 0.71 -2.37 7.89
N LEU A 101 1.00 -1.06 7.94
CA LEU A 101 0.07 -0.01 7.51
C LEU A 101 -0.17 -0.06 5.99
N VAL A 102 0.88 -0.21 5.18
CA VAL A 102 0.76 -0.36 3.73
C VAL A 102 -0.05 -1.61 3.38
N ARG A 103 0.22 -2.74 4.05
CA ARG A 103 -0.54 -4.00 3.87
C ARG A 103 -2.03 -3.81 4.18
N TYR A 104 -2.34 -3.13 5.28
CA TYR A 104 -3.71 -2.83 5.67
C TYR A 104 -4.43 -1.98 4.62
N HIS A 105 -3.83 -0.87 4.18
CA HIS A 105 -4.45 0.02 3.20
C HIS A 105 -4.64 -0.62 1.83
N ILE A 106 -3.66 -1.38 1.32
CA ILE A 106 -3.80 -2.08 0.04
C ILE A 106 -4.90 -3.14 0.11
N SER A 107 -4.97 -3.88 1.22
CA SER A 107 -6.03 -4.88 1.43
C SER A 107 -7.41 -4.23 1.46
N GLY A 108 -7.56 -3.11 2.18
CA GLY A 108 -8.80 -2.34 2.22
C GLY A 108 -9.21 -1.80 0.85
N LEU A 109 -8.26 -1.25 0.09
CA LEU A 109 -8.50 -0.77 -1.28
C LEU A 109 -8.95 -1.91 -2.20
N TYR A 110 -8.27 -3.06 -2.15
CA TYR A 110 -8.66 -4.24 -2.94
C TYR A 110 -10.10 -4.68 -2.62
N HIS A 111 -10.47 -4.70 -1.33
CA HIS A 111 -11.81 -5.07 -0.90
C HIS A 111 -12.87 -4.11 -1.45
N VAL A 112 -12.65 -2.79 -1.33
CA VAL A 112 -13.57 -1.77 -1.88
C VAL A 112 -13.70 -1.92 -3.39
N LEU A 113 -12.58 -2.07 -4.11
CA LEU A 113 -12.59 -2.25 -5.56
C LEU A 113 -13.35 -3.51 -5.97
N ALA A 114 -13.18 -4.62 -5.26
CA ALA A 114 -13.92 -5.86 -5.53
C ALA A 114 -15.45 -5.66 -5.37
N GLN A 115 -15.89 -4.95 -4.33
CA GLN A 115 -17.31 -4.61 -4.17
C GLN A 115 -17.82 -3.73 -5.31
N LEU A 116 -17.07 -2.68 -5.67
CA LEU A 116 -17.45 -1.77 -6.76
C LEU A 116 -17.52 -2.50 -8.11
N THR A 117 -16.57 -3.38 -8.40
CA THR A 117 -16.58 -4.23 -9.60
C THR A 117 -17.82 -5.13 -9.64
N SER A 118 -18.18 -5.76 -8.52
CA SER A 118 -19.40 -6.59 -8.44
C SER A 118 -20.67 -5.77 -8.71
N ARG A 119 -20.76 -4.57 -8.13
CA ARG A 119 -21.89 -3.65 -8.37
C ARG A 119 -21.95 -3.21 -9.83
N ALA A 120 -20.82 -2.85 -10.44
CA ALA A 120 -20.75 -2.49 -11.85
C ALA A 120 -21.24 -3.63 -12.76
N ASN A 121 -20.78 -4.86 -12.51
CA ASN A 121 -21.22 -6.05 -13.23
C ASN A 121 -22.73 -6.30 -13.07
N THR A 122 -23.28 -6.04 -11.87
CA THR A 122 -24.72 -6.16 -11.62
C THR A 122 -25.50 -5.15 -12.45
N VAL A 123 -25.07 -3.89 -12.49
CA VAL A 123 -25.70 -2.85 -13.32
C VAL A 123 -25.67 -3.23 -14.80
N THR A 124 -24.52 -3.67 -15.31
CA THR A 124 -24.37 -4.13 -16.69
C THR A 124 -25.28 -5.32 -17.01
N SER A 125 -25.37 -6.29 -16.11
CA SER A 125 -26.23 -7.47 -16.30
C SER A 125 -27.71 -7.09 -16.33
N ARG A 126 -28.15 -6.19 -15.43
CA ARG A 126 -29.53 -5.69 -15.41
C ARG A 126 -29.89 -4.90 -16.65
N TYR A 127 -28.98 -4.06 -17.14
CA TYR A 127 -29.20 -3.34 -18.39
C TYR A 127 -29.41 -4.29 -19.58
N ASN A 128 -28.57 -5.32 -19.70
CA ASN A 128 -28.69 -6.32 -20.75
C ASN A 128 -29.99 -7.14 -20.64
N GLU A 129 -30.44 -7.44 -19.42
CA GLU A 129 -31.73 -8.09 -19.17
C GLU A 129 -32.90 -7.23 -19.68
N ILE A 130 -32.89 -5.92 -19.39
CA ILE A 130 -33.91 -4.97 -19.86
C ILE A 130 -33.92 -4.90 -21.39
N LEU A 131 -32.75 -4.80 -22.03
CA LEU A 131 -32.67 -4.83 -23.49
C LEU A 131 -33.22 -6.15 -24.08
N GLY A 132 -32.90 -7.28 -23.44
CA GLY A 132 -33.45 -8.59 -23.81
C GLY A 132 -34.97 -8.63 -23.74
N GLN A 133 -35.56 -8.11 -22.65
CA GLN A 133 -37.01 -8.04 -22.48
C GLN A 133 -37.68 -7.14 -23.51
N ILE A 134 -37.10 -5.98 -23.85
CA ILE A 134 -37.63 -5.08 -24.88
C ILE A 134 -37.68 -5.78 -26.25
N ASN A 135 -36.61 -6.50 -26.60
CA ASN A 135 -36.50 -7.21 -27.87
C ASN A 135 -37.45 -8.42 -27.94
N GLN A 136 -37.66 -9.13 -26.83
CA GLN A 136 -38.56 -10.29 -26.76
C GLN A 136 -40.04 -9.90 -26.70
N ASN A 137 -40.36 -8.76 -26.06
CA ASN A 137 -41.74 -8.29 -25.88
C ASN A 137 -42.31 -7.56 -27.11
N GLY A 138 -41.58 -7.49 -28.23
CA GLY A 138 -42.09 -6.94 -29.49
C GLY A 138 -42.77 -5.58 -29.33
N ILE A 139 -42.19 -4.68 -28.53
CA ILE A 139 -42.77 -3.35 -28.35
C ILE A 139 -42.54 -2.57 -29.63
N SER A 140 -43.56 -2.58 -30.50
CA SER A 140 -43.74 -1.59 -31.55
C SER A 140 -43.83 -0.23 -30.88
N PHE A 141 -42.71 0.51 -30.82
CA PHE A 141 -42.75 1.92 -30.49
C PHE A 141 -43.55 2.63 -31.61
N ARG A 142 -44.85 2.82 -31.38
CA ARG A 142 -45.67 3.75 -32.17
C ARG A 142 -45.28 5.16 -31.72
N TRP A 143 -44.40 5.78 -32.50
CA TRP A 143 -44.27 7.23 -32.55
C TRP A 143 -45.34 7.78 -33.50
#